data_AF-B9EZN1-F1
#
_entry.id   AF-B9EZN1-F1
#
_cell.length_a   1.000
_cell.length_b   1.000
_cell.length_c   1.000
_cell.angle_alpha   90.00
_cell.angle_beta   90.00
_cell.angle_gamma   90.00
#
_symmetry.space_group_name_H-M   'P 1'
#
loop_
_entity.id
_entity.type
_entity.pdbx_description
1 polymer ?
#
loop_
_entity_poly.entity_id
_entity_poly.type
_entity_poly.pdbx_seq_one_letter_code
_entity_poly.pdbx_strand_id
1 'polypeptide(L)'
;MAAAVSLASPFRRVLHVPFARRAIPTSYHFFPSGRCHAALSFAAAAAGDSAVKASLDRNAAEELRSILDMAQRASQRRDVFHTNFLTPPIVKECMLAIEKLADIKAVAQGGYPQAERCRVSVGHPDCMTSNPDVVAALSISGNFRLEPCSHGDFLGAILGTGITRDKVGDILLQGERGAQVLVDPELVDYLTSTLEKVGKVGVSCTQIPLLALEYEPPRTKSFKTVESSLRVDALGSAGFKISRTKLASLISAGDVRVNWSPVSKNGVTLKAGDVVSVSGMGRLKIWGKF
;
A
#
# COMPACT_ATOMS: atom_id res chain seq x y z
N MET A 1 26.42 -7.17 -7.72
CA MET A 1 25.94 -8.29 -6.86
C MET A 1 24.51 -7.97 -6.41
N ALA A 2 23.50 -8.74 -6.79
CA ALA A 2 22.09 -8.36 -6.55
C ALA A 2 21.53 -9.05 -5.28
N ALA A 3 21.02 -8.26 -4.33
CA ALA A 3 20.23 -8.78 -3.22
C ALA A 3 18.74 -8.43 -3.46
N ALA A 4 17.85 -9.37 -3.13
CA ALA A 4 16.41 -9.16 -3.27
C ALA A 4 15.68 -9.78 -2.08
N VAL A 5 14.59 -9.16 -1.68
CA VAL A 5 13.76 -9.62 -0.56
C VAL A 5 12.43 -10.07 -1.13
N SER A 6 12.12 -11.36 -0.94
CA SER A 6 10.82 -11.94 -1.25
C SER A 6 9.86 -11.61 -0.10
N LEU A 7 8.79 -10.88 -0.41
CA LEU A 7 7.63 -10.65 0.45
C LEU A 7 6.59 -11.70 0.07
N ALA A 8 6.65 -12.85 0.76
CA ALA A 8 5.68 -13.91 0.58
C ALA A 8 4.51 -13.71 1.55
N SER A 9 3.28 -13.74 1.04
CA SER A 9 2.07 -13.93 1.86
C SER A 9 1.67 -15.40 1.78
N PRO A 10 1.78 -16.20 2.86
CA PRO A 10 1.24 -17.55 2.85
C PRO A 10 -0.15 -17.56 3.48
N PHE A 11 -1.17 -17.77 2.66
CA PHE A 11 -2.38 -18.44 3.10
C PHE A 11 -2.01 -19.91 3.40
N ARG A 12 -1.77 -20.29 4.66
CA ARG A 12 -2.09 -21.64 5.20
C ARG A 12 -1.81 -21.84 6.70
N ARG A 13 -2.90 -22.25 7.36
CA ARG A 13 -3.09 -23.27 8.42
C ARG A 13 -2.29 -23.13 9.73
N VAL A 14 -3.05 -22.70 10.74
CA VAL A 14 -2.73 -22.56 12.17
C VAL A 14 -2.19 -23.86 12.77
N LEU A 15 -1.02 -23.78 13.41
CA LEU A 15 -0.71 -24.56 14.60
C LEU A 15 -0.36 -23.58 15.71
N HIS A 16 -1.16 -23.68 16.79
CA HIS A 16 -1.11 -22.88 18.00
C HIS A 16 0.26 -22.95 18.69
N VAL A 17 0.79 -21.80 19.13
CA VAL A 17 1.80 -21.73 20.19
C VAL A 17 1.41 -20.59 21.15
N PRO A 18 1.42 -20.80 22.48
CA PRO A 18 1.00 -19.78 23.44
C PRO A 18 2.04 -18.66 23.58
N PHE A 19 1.54 -17.42 23.64
CA PHE A 19 2.32 -16.17 23.64
C PHE A 19 2.91 -15.88 25.02
N ALA A 20 4.24 -15.89 25.13
CA ALA A 20 4.95 -15.38 26.30
C ALA A 20 5.15 -13.87 26.16
N ARG A 21 4.63 -13.11 27.13
CA ARG A 21 4.83 -11.66 27.27
C ARG A 21 6.34 -11.35 27.32
N ARG A 22 6.83 -10.49 26.43
CA ARG A 22 8.11 -9.80 26.62
C ARG A 22 7.97 -8.31 26.38
N ALA A 23 8.65 -7.60 27.27
CA ALA A 23 8.61 -6.17 27.47
C ALA A 23 9.30 -5.36 26.35
N ILE A 24 8.94 -4.08 26.36
CA ILE A 24 9.32 -2.95 25.50
C ILE A 24 10.85 -2.79 25.42
N PRO A 25 11.36 -2.22 24.31
CA PRO A 25 12.05 -0.94 24.48
C PRO A 25 11.50 0.16 23.56
N THR A 26 11.64 1.37 24.09
CA THR A 26 11.18 2.69 23.67
C THR A 26 11.84 3.23 22.41
N SER A 27 11.23 4.32 21.90
CA SER A 27 11.79 5.36 21.01
C SER A 27 12.25 4.91 19.62
N TYR A 28 11.37 5.03 18.63
CA TYR A 28 11.78 5.10 17.24
C TYR A 28 12.06 6.55 16.84
N HIS A 29 13.35 6.88 16.88
CA HIS A 29 13.90 8.06 16.23
C HIS A 29 13.65 7.99 14.72
N PHE A 30 12.90 8.98 14.22
CA PHE A 30 12.77 9.28 12.80
C PHE A 30 14.07 9.94 12.34
N PHE A 31 14.92 9.20 11.60
CA PHE A 31 16.17 9.79 11.08
C PHE A 31 15.89 10.68 9.85
N PRO A 32 16.52 11.88 9.77
CA PRO A 32 16.29 12.86 8.72
C PRO A 32 17.18 12.66 7.48
N SER A 33 16.68 13.20 6.36
CA SER A 33 17.40 13.76 5.17
C SER A 33 18.69 13.10 4.66
N GLY A 34 18.65 12.67 3.39
CA GLY A 34 19.84 12.42 2.58
C GLY A 34 19.55 12.57 1.08
N ARG A 35 20.01 13.69 0.51
CA ARG A 35 19.96 14.04 -0.93
C ARG A 35 20.60 12.95 -1.79
N CYS A 36 20.06 12.71 -2.98
CA CYS A 36 20.81 12.31 -4.17
C CYS A 36 20.02 12.61 -5.45
N HIS A 37 20.60 13.46 -6.29
CA HIS A 37 20.23 13.67 -7.70
C HIS A 37 20.22 12.36 -8.48
N ALA A 38 19.21 12.15 -9.33
CA ALA A 38 19.37 11.73 -10.72
C ALA A 38 18.02 11.68 -11.44
N ALA A 39 18.06 12.15 -12.67
CA ALA A 39 16.96 12.46 -13.57
C ALA A 39 16.24 11.24 -14.20
N LEU A 40 15.27 11.62 -15.04
CA LEU A 40 14.60 10.94 -16.16
C LEU A 40 13.11 10.71 -15.88
N SER A 41 12.17 11.49 -16.45
CA SER A 41 11.80 11.63 -17.87
C SER A 41 11.62 10.28 -18.58
N PHE A 42 10.39 9.92 -18.92
CA PHE A 42 9.89 9.93 -20.31
C PHE A 42 8.52 9.26 -20.44
N ALA A 43 7.69 9.91 -21.26
CA ALA A 43 6.84 9.38 -22.32
C ALA A 43 5.98 8.11 -22.13
N ALA A 44 4.72 8.35 -22.47
CA ALA A 44 3.86 7.46 -23.22
C ALA A 44 4.62 6.66 -24.30
N ALA A 45 4.50 5.34 -24.28
CA ALA A 45 4.04 4.55 -25.43
C ALA A 45 3.94 3.04 -25.14
N ALA A 46 3.00 2.43 -25.86
CA ALA A 46 2.88 1.03 -26.25
C ALA A 46 2.07 0.06 -25.38
N ALA A 47 0.75 0.12 -25.62
CA ALA A 47 -0.08 -0.89 -26.29
C ALA A 47 -0.32 -2.27 -25.62
N GLY A 48 -1.60 -2.52 -25.36
CA GLY A 48 -2.23 -3.74 -24.84
C GLY A 48 -3.23 -3.37 -23.74
N ASP A 49 -4.53 -3.29 -24.07
CA ASP A 49 -5.67 -2.70 -23.31
C ASP A 49 -5.63 -1.17 -23.12
N SER A 50 -5.73 -0.45 -24.25
CA SER A 50 -5.62 1.01 -24.31
C SER A 50 -6.76 1.78 -23.63
N ALA A 51 -7.99 1.25 -23.58
CA ALA A 51 -9.12 2.01 -23.02
C ALA A 51 -9.18 1.98 -21.48
N VAL A 52 -8.93 0.81 -20.87
CA VAL A 52 -8.90 0.63 -19.41
C VAL A 52 -7.62 1.23 -18.82
N LYS A 53 -6.48 1.07 -19.51
CA LYS A 53 -5.22 1.70 -19.10
C LYS A 53 -5.27 3.21 -19.25
N ALA A 54 -5.79 3.75 -20.36
CA ALA A 54 -5.93 5.20 -20.51
C ALA A 54 -7.00 5.81 -19.60
N SER A 55 -8.00 5.06 -19.12
CA SER A 55 -8.93 5.56 -18.11
C SER A 55 -8.31 5.54 -16.71
N LEU A 56 -7.57 4.48 -16.35
CA LEU A 56 -6.80 4.42 -15.10
C LEU A 56 -5.71 5.51 -15.04
N ASP A 57 -4.98 5.72 -16.13
CA ASP A 57 -3.94 6.75 -16.24
C ASP A 57 -4.54 8.17 -16.23
N ARG A 58 -5.75 8.36 -16.79
CA ARG A 58 -6.48 9.64 -16.72
C ARG A 58 -6.97 9.94 -15.31
N ASN A 59 -7.59 8.98 -14.63
CA ASN A 59 -8.06 9.15 -13.25
C ASN A 59 -6.89 9.43 -12.30
N ALA A 60 -5.77 8.72 -12.47
CA ALA A 60 -4.56 8.97 -11.69
C ALA A 60 -3.99 10.38 -11.95
N ALA A 61 -3.99 10.84 -13.21
CA ALA A 61 -3.56 12.18 -13.55
C ALA A 61 -4.49 13.27 -13.00
N GLU A 62 -5.81 13.03 -12.97
CA GLU A 62 -6.79 13.92 -12.36
C GLU A 62 -6.63 14.00 -10.84
N GLU A 63 -6.45 12.86 -10.17
CA GLU A 63 -6.13 12.81 -8.74
C GLU A 63 -4.83 13.58 -8.43
N LEU A 64 -3.77 13.37 -9.23
CA LEU A 64 -2.50 14.07 -9.04
C LEU A 64 -2.64 15.59 -9.23
N ARG A 65 -3.38 16.05 -10.25
CA ARG A 65 -3.68 17.47 -10.45
C ARG A 65 -4.43 18.06 -9.26
N SER A 66 -5.47 17.37 -8.79
CA SER A 66 -6.25 17.80 -7.62
C SER A 66 -5.38 17.97 -6.38
N ILE A 67 -4.41 17.06 -6.17
CA ILE A 67 -3.48 17.14 -5.04
C ILE A 67 -2.49 18.30 -5.21
N LEU A 68 -2.03 18.59 -6.42
CA LEU A 68 -1.17 19.75 -6.67
C LEU A 68 -1.92 21.08 -6.45
N ASP A 69 -3.18 21.16 -6.87
CA ASP A 69 -4.03 22.33 -6.60
C ASP A 69 -4.31 22.48 -5.10
N MET A 70 -4.46 21.37 -4.37
CA MET A 70 -4.52 21.36 -2.90
C MET A 70 -3.22 21.88 -2.29
N ALA A 71 -2.06 21.46 -2.79
CA ALA A 71 -0.75 21.91 -2.32
C ALA A 71 -0.56 23.43 -2.51
N GLN A 72 -0.96 23.96 -3.67
CA GLN A 72 -0.92 25.40 -3.95
C GLN A 72 -1.82 26.18 -2.99
N ARG A 73 -3.04 25.70 -2.71
CA ARG A 73 -3.93 26.30 -1.71
C ARG A 73 -3.35 26.26 -0.29
N ALA A 74 -2.69 25.14 0.06
CA ALA A 74 -2.02 24.97 1.34
C ALA A 74 -0.91 26.03 1.54
N SER A 75 -0.11 26.27 0.51
CA SER A 75 0.93 27.31 0.51
C SER A 75 0.36 28.72 0.69
N GLN A 76 -0.72 29.05 -0.04
CA GLN A 76 -1.33 30.38 0.02
C GLN A 76 -2.02 30.67 1.36
N ARG A 77 -2.74 29.68 1.92
CA ARG A 77 -3.54 29.86 3.14
C ARG A 77 -2.78 29.60 4.43
N ARG A 78 -1.61 28.95 4.36
CA ARG A 78 -0.88 28.38 5.51
C ARG A 78 -1.72 27.39 6.33
N ASP A 79 -2.61 26.67 5.67
CA ASP A 79 -3.40 25.59 6.26
C ASP A 79 -2.82 24.21 5.89
N VAL A 80 -3.21 23.20 6.65
CA VAL A 80 -2.92 21.79 6.33
C VAL A 80 -4.17 21.17 5.69
N PHE A 81 -3.99 20.53 4.55
CA PHE A 81 -5.03 19.79 3.85
C PHE A 81 -4.69 18.30 3.82
N HIS A 82 -5.73 17.47 3.77
CA HIS A 82 -5.60 16.03 3.76
C HIS A 82 -6.31 15.44 2.54
N THR A 83 -5.64 14.52 1.85
CA THR A 83 -6.27 13.75 0.77
C THR A 83 -7.16 12.65 1.32
N ASN A 84 -7.97 12.05 0.45
CA ASN A 84 -8.55 10.73 0.69
C ASN A 84 -7.45 9.65 0.62
N PHE A 85 -7.78 8.38 0.85
CA PHE A 85 -6.82 7.28 0.72
C PHE A 85 -6.42 7.07 -0.74
N LEU A 86 -5.15 7.33 -1.01
CA LEU A 86 -4.53 7.17 -2.31
C LEU A 86 -3.89 5.78 -2.43
N THR A 87 -3.73 5.33 -3.67
CA THR A 87 -3.02 4.09 -3.98
C THR A 87 -1.49 4.31 -3.95
N PRO A 88 -0.68 3.27 -3.70
CA PRO A 88 0.78 3.41 -3.63
C PRO A 88 1.44 4.15 -4.83
N PRO A 89 1.01 3.92 -6.10
CA PRO A 89 1.57 4.64 -7.24
C PRO A 89 1.33 6.15 -7.15
N ILE A 90 0.10 6.55 -6.82
CA ILE A 90 -0.31 7.95 -6.74
C ILE A 90 0.39 8.64 -5.56
N VAL A 91 0.52 7.97 -4.42
CA VAL A 91 1.31 8.47 -3.27
C VAL A 91 2.75 8.74 -3.70
N LYS A 92 3.38 7.79 -4.40
CA LYS A 92 4.76 7.95 -4.86
C LYS A 92 4.92 9.15 -5.80
N GLU A 93 4.04 9.27 -6.79
CA GLU A 93 4.08 10.37 -7.76
C GLU A 93 3.80 11.74 -7.10
N CYS A 94 2.80 11.78 -6.22
CA CYS A 94 2.44 12.95 -5.44
C CYS A 94 3.62 13.46 -4.59
N MET A 95 4.26 12.58 -3.83
CA MET A 95 5.39 12.94 -2.97
C MET A 95 6.56 13.52 -3.80
N LEU A 96 6.88 12.90 -4.94
CA LEU A 96 7.93 13.39 -5.84
C LEU A 96 7.58 14.73 -6.52
N ALA A 97 6.29 14.99 -6.76
CA ALA A 97 5.84 16.23 -7.35
C ALA A 97 5.87 17.38 -6.32
N ILE A 98 5.40 17.13 -5.10
CA ILE A 98 5.36 18.13 -4.02
C ILE A 98 6.77 18.48 -3.53
N GLU A 99 7.70 17.53 -3.51
CA GLU A 99 9.10 17.79 -3.12
C GLU A 99 9.80 18.87 -3.97
N LYS A 100 9.28 19.14 -5.18
CA LYS A 100 9.79 20.20 -6.07
C LYS A 100 9.22 21.58 -5.77
N LEU A 101 8.19 21.67 -4.94
CA LEU A 101 7.54 22.93 -4.58
C LEU A 101 8.25 23.53 -3.36
N ALA A 102 8.48 24.84 -3.39
CA ALA A 102 8.98 25.58 -2.24
C ALA A 102 7.88 25.76 -1.19
N ASP A 103 8.29 25.88 0.08
CA ASP A 103 7.42 26.23 1.22
C ASP A 103 6.22 25.30 1.45
N ILE A 104 6.33 24.06 0.98
CA ILE A 104 5.33 23.01 1.17
C ILE A 104 6.02 21.74 1.66
N LYS A 105 5.38 21.06 2.64
CA LYS A 105 5.75 19.75 3.11
C LYS A 105 4.57 18.80 2.92
N ALA A 106 4.88 17.59 2.47
CA ALA A 106 3.92 16.49 2.41
C ALA A 106 4.34 15.35 3.35
N VAL A 107 3.35 14.71 3.97
CA VAL A 107 3.54 13.52 4.82
C VAL A 107 2.47 12.50 4.47
N ALA A 108 2.88 11.29 4.10
CA ALA A 108 1.97 10.18 3.83
C ALA A 108 1.79 9.30 5.08
N GLN A 109 0.54 8.99 5.43
CA GLN A 109 0.19 8.12 6.55
C GLN A 109 -0.94 7.15 6.17
N GLY A 110 -0.77 5.88 6.50
CA GLY A 110 -1.80 4.85 6.33
C GLY A 110 -2.18 4.13 7.63
N GLY A 111 -1.79 4.68 8.79
CA GLY A 111 -2.12 4.13 10.11
C GLY A 111 -1.12 3.11 10.67
N TYR A 112 -0.34 2.44 9.81
CA TYR A 112 0.72 1.50 10.22
C TYR A 112 1.89 1.49 9.21
N PRO A 113 3.08 0.97 9.57
CA PRO A 113 4.29 1.10 8.73
C PRO A 113 4.23 0.44 7.35
N GLN A 114 3.32 -0.49 7.14
CA GLN A 114 3.22 -1.29 5.90
C GLN A 114 1.93 -1.02 5.15
N ALA A 115 1.25 0.08 5.47
CA ALA A 115 0.07 0.49 4.76
C ALA A 115 0.36 0.66 3.27
N GLU A 116 -0.49 0.06 2.46
CA GLU A 116 -0.49 0.23 1.01
C GLU A 116 -1.23 1.50 0.65
N ARG A 117 -2.42 1.70 1.23
CA ARG A 117 -3.20 2.91 1.01
C ARG A 117 -2.89 3.94 2.09
N CYS A 118 -2.50 5.12 1.65
CA CYS A 118 -2.13 6.23 2.53
C CYS A 118 -2.92 7.48 2.18
N ARG A 119 -3.21 8.28 3.20
CA ARG A 119 -3.61 9.68 3.04
C ARG A 119 -2.37 10.55 3.07
N VAL A 120 -2.36 11.61 2.27
CA VAL A 120 -1.26 12.58 2.22
C VAL A 120 -1.75 13.87 2.87
N SER A 121 -1.00 14.33 3.86
CA SER A 121 -1.16 15.65 4.45
C SER A 121 -0.21 16.62 3.77
N VAL A 122 -0.73 17.76 3.31
CA VAL A 122 0.02 18.78 2.59
C VAL A 122 -0.19 20.13 3.27
N GLY A 123 0.90 20.81 3.62
CA GLY A 123 0.84 22.08 4.35
C GLY A 123 2.18 22.80 4.37
N HIS A 124 2.17 24.04 4.86
CA HIS A 124 3.42 24.76 5.15
C HIS A 124 4.21 23.99 6.23
N PRO A 125 5.56 23.86 6.13
CA PRO A 125 6.36 23.12 7.10
C PRO A 125 6.10 23.51 8.56
N ASP A 126 5.87 24.79 8.83
CA ASP A 126 5.63 25.34 10.18
C ASP A 126 4.26 24.94 10.76
N CYS A 127 3.28 24.63 9.90
CA CYS A 127 1.92 24.25 10.32
C CYS A 127 1.74 22.73 10.46
N MET A 128 2.73 21.95 9.99
CA MET A 128 2.64 20.50 9.93
C MET A 128 3.02 19.86 11.27
N THR A 129 2.04 19.22 11.91
CA THR A 129 2.26 18.42 13.13
C THR A 129 3.06 17.14 12.82
N SER A 130 3.83 16.66 13.80
CA SER A 130 4.62 15.43 13.70
C SER A 130 3.77 14.15 13.65
N ASN A 131 2.56 14.18 14.24
CA ASN A 131 1.62 13.06 14.20
C ASN A 131 0.20 13.57 13.90
N PRO A 132 -0.15 13.80 12.62
CA PRO A 132 -1.50 14.16 12.25
C PRO A 132 -2.47 13.00 12.52
N ASP A 133 -3.62 13.29 13.15
CA ASP A 133 -4.72 12.34 13.36
C ASP A 133 -5.54 12.16 12.07
N VAL A 134 -4.88 11.71 11.00
CA VAL A 134 -5.48 11.61 9.66
C VAL A 134 -6.00 10.23 9.34
N VAL A 135 -5.72 9.22 10.17
CA VAL A 135 -6.22 7.85 9.95
C VAL A 135 -6.75 7.32 11.26
N ALA A 136 -7.95 6.76 11.23
CA ALA A 136 -8.53 6.03 12.35
C ALA A 136 -8.54 4.53 12.05
N ALA A 137 -8.51 3.72 13.11
CA ALA A 137 -8.65 2.28 13.02
C ALA A 137 -9.95 1.82 13.69
N LEU A 138 -10.65 0.91 13.03
CA LEU A 138 -11.83 0.23 13.53
C LEU A 138 -11.57 -1.26 13.63
N SER A 139 -12.01 -1.90 14.71
CA SER A 139 -12.11 -3.35 14.83
C SER A 139 -13.54 -3.78 14.54
N ILE A 140 -13.68 -4.64 13.52
CA ILE A 140 -14.93 -5.29 13.15
C ILE A 140 -14.83 -6.73 13.64
N SER A 141 -15.50 -7.02 14.74
CA SER A 141 -15.44 -8.33 15.41
C SER A 141 -16.74 -9.10 15.24
N GLY A 142 -16.65 -10.39 14.94
CA GLY A 142 -17.80 -11.28 14.75
C GLY A 142 -17.38 -12.75 14.81
N ASN A 143 -18.35 -13.66 14.74
CA ASN A 143 -18.08 -15.10 14.74
C ASN A 143 -18.01 -15.66 13.31
N PHE A 144 -16.82 -15.66 12.71
CA PHE A 144 -16.61 -16.12 11.33
C PHE A 144 -16.15 -17.58 11.22
N ARG A 145 -16.38 -18.40 12.26
CA ARG A 145 -15.99 -19.83 12.25
C ARG A 145 -16.77 -20.66 11.25
N LEU A 146 -18.07 -20.39 11.14
CA LEU A 146 -18.98 -21.15 10.28
C LEU A 146 -19.09 -20.56 8.87
N GLU A 147 -18.94 -19.24 8.75
CA GLU A 147 -19.01 -18.51 7.49
C GLU A 147 -17.79 -17.59 7.40
N PRO A 148 -16.67 -18.09 6.85
CA PRO A 148 -15.44 -17.30 6.73
C PRO A 148 -15.65 -16.19 5.70
N CYS A 149 -15.36 -14.96 6.11
CA CYS A 149 -15.42 -13.79 5.23
C CYS A 149 -14.05 -13.46 4.65
N SER A 150 -14.04 -13.11 3.37
CA SER A 150 -12.89 -12.62 2.65
C SER A 150 -12.73 -11.11 2.83
N HIS A 151 -11.58 -10.57 2.41
CA HIS A 151 -11.36 -9.12 2.33
C HIS A 151 -12.45 -8.41 1.51
N GLY A 152 -12.95 -9.03 0.44
CA GLY A 152 -14.00 -8.47 -0.40
C GLY A 152 -15.32 -8.30 0.33
N ASP A 153 -15.64 -9.19 1.28
CA ASP A 153 -16.88 -9.14 2.04
C ASP A 153 -16.90 -8.00 3.05
N PHE A 154 -15.79 -7.78 3.77
CA PHE A 154 -15.63 -6.62 4.66
C PHE A 154 -15.69 -5.32 3.88
N LEU A 155 -14.99 -5.26 2.73
CA LEU A 155 -15.05 -4.07 1.88
C LEU A 155 -16.47 -3.83 1.37
N GLY A 156 -17.14 -4.88 0.88
CA GLY A 156 -18.51 -4.79 0.39
C GLY A 156 -19.50 -4.33 1.45
N ALA A 157 -19.37 -4.81 2.69
CA ALA A 157 -20.20 -4.38 3.80
C ALA A 157 -20.01 -2.89 4.13
N ILE A 158 -18.78 -2.41 4.15
CA ILE A 158 -18.47 -0.99 4.38
C ILE A 158 -19.02 -0.13 3.24
N LEU A 159 -18.77 -0.50 1.98
CA LEU A 159 -19.29 0.24 0.83
C LEU A 159 -20.82 0.20 0.77
N GLY A 160 -21.44 -0.88 1.25
CA GLY A 160 -22.89 -1.04 1.37
C GLY A 160 -23.56 -0.03 2.32
N THR A 161 -22.80 0.60 3.21
CA THR A 161 -23.29 1.73 4.03
C THR A 161 -23.41 3.04 3.23
N GLY A 162 -22.87 3.10 2.01
CA GLY A 162 -22.84 4.32 1.18
C GLY A 162 -21.50 5.06 1.22
N ILE A 163 -20.51 4.53 1.93
CA ILE A 163 -19.15 5.07 1.95
C ILE A 163 -18.43 4.76 0.64
N THR A 164 -17.65 5.73 0.15
CA THR A 164 -16.83 5.58 -1.05
C THR A 164 -15.48 4.90 -0.77
N ARG A 165 -14.94 4.16 -1.75
CA ARG A 165 -13.71 3.37 -1.58
C ARG A 165 -12.48 4.20 -1.23
N ASP A 166 -12.43 5.45 -1.66
CA ASP A 166 -11.36 6.41 -1.38
C ASP A 166 -11.32 6.85 0.09
N LYS A 167 -12.41 6.68 0.86
CA LYS A 167 -12.42 6.94 2.31
C LYS A 167 -12.00 5.74 3.17
N VAL A 168 -11.73 4.60 2.54
CA VAL A 168 -11.31 3.36 3.19
C VAL A 168 -9.85 3.07 2.85
N GLY A 169 -9.05 2.75 3.87
CA GLY A 169 -7.67 2.33 3.75
C GLY A 169 -7.55 0.83 3.51
N ASP A 170 -6.62 0.24 4.23
CA ASP A 170 -6.35 -1.19 4.21
C ASP A 170 -7.30 -1.95 5.15
N ILE A 171 -7.56 -3.21 4.83
CA ILE A 171 -8.37 -4.14 5.64
C ILE A 171 -7.48 -5.30 6.04
N LEU A 172 -7.24 -5.42 7.35
CA LEU A 172 -6.39 -6.43 7.96
C LEU A 172 -7.27 -7.55 8.51
N LEU A 173 -7.28 -8.69 7.82
CA LEU A 173 -8.05 -9.86 8.25
C LEU A 173 -7.45 -10.47 9.53
N GLN A 174 -8.31 -10.74 10.51
CA GLN A 174 -7.98 -11.35 11.80
C GLN A 174 -8.40 -12.84 11.87
N GLY A 175 -8.50 -13.49 10.70
CA GLY A 175 -9.02 -14.85 10.57
C GLY A 175 -10.47 -14.94 11.03
N GLU A 176 -10.75 -15.83 11.97
CA GLU A 176 -12.10 -16.09 12.49
C GLU A 176 -12.66 -14.97 13.38
N ARG A 177 -11.79 -14.06 13.87
CA ARG A 177 -12.19 -12.97 14.77
C ARG A 177 -12.83 -11.78 14.04
N GLY A 178 -12.59 -11.65 12.74
CA GLY A 178 -13.09 -10.55 11.91
C GLY A 178 -11.97 -9.80 11.20
N ALA A 179 -12.02 -8.47 11.20
CA ALA A 179 -11.04 -7.63 10.53
C ALA A 179 -10.79 -6.32 11.28
N GLN A 180 -9.63 -5.71 11.05
CA GLN A 180 -9.34 -4.33 11.43
C GLN A 180 -9.24 -3.48 10.16
N VAL A 181 -9.84 -2.29 10.17
CA VAL A 181 -9.95 -1.45 8.98
C VAL A 181 -9.48 -0.05 9.27
N LEU A 182 -8.71 0.50 8.35
CA LEU A 182 -8.26 1.89 8.38
C LEU A 182 -9.27 2.75 7.63
N VAL A 183 -9.69 3.86 8.22
CA VAL A 183 -10.73 4.74 7.66
C VAL A 183 -10.40 6.22 7.90
N ASP A 184 -11.11 7.09 7.17
CA ASP A 184 -11.14 8.51 7.47
C ASP A 184 -11.73 8.72 8.89
N PRO A 185 -11.08 9.47 9.79
CA PRO A 185 -11.58 9.71 11.15
C PRO A 185 -13.02 10.23 11.20
N GLU A 186 -13.46 11.01 10.21
CA GLU A 186 -14.84 11.52 10.11
C GLU A 186 -15.89 10.39 10.00
N LEU A 187 -15.49 9.18 9.60
CA LEU A 187 -16.40 8.04 9.41
C LEU A 187 -16.48 7.11 10.61
N VAL A 188 -15.72 7.35 11.69
CA VAL A 188 -15.66 6.47 12.85
C VAL A 188 -17.03 6.28 13.49
N ASP A 189 -17.71 7.38 13.83
CA ASP A 189 -19.01 7.35 14.51
C ASP A 189 -20.10 6.74 13.62
N TYR A 190 -20.06 7.09 12.33
CA TYR A 190 -21.00 6.58 11.34
C TYR A 190 -20.86 5.06 11.14
N LEU A 191 -19.63 4.56 10.99
CA LEU A 191 -19.38 3.12 10.83
C LEU A 191 -19.64 2.33 12.10
N THR A 192 -19.32 2.89 13.27
CA THR A 192 -19.58 2.25 14.56
C THR A 192 -21.08 2.05 14.80
N SER A 193 -21.91 2.98 14.31
CA SER A 193 -23.36 2.92 14.47
C SER A 193 -24.08 2.12 13.37
N THR A 194 -23.57 2.11 12.14
CA THR A 194 -24.30 1.56 10.98
C THR A 194 -23.84 0.15 10.58
N LEU A 195 -22.58 -0.22 10.86
CA LEU A 195 -22.02 -1.48 10.40
C LEU A 195 -22.35 -2.64 11.36
N GLU A 196 -23.53 -3.21 11.21
CA GLU A 196 -24.03 -4.29 12.08
C GLU A 196 -23.80 -5.70 11.52
N LYS A 197 -23.52 -5.84 10.22
CA LYS A 197 -23.35 -7.14 9.56
C LYS A 197 -22.29 -7.13 8.46
N VAL A 198 -21.59 -8.25 8.31
CA VAL A 198 -20.70 -8.55 7.18
C VAL A 198 -21.13 -9.89 6.59
N GLY A 199 -21.55 -9.88 5.33
CA GLY A 199 -22.20 -11.05 4.73
C GLY A 199 -23.48 -11.42 5.49
N LYS A 200 -23.53 -12.62 6.08
CA LYS A 200 -24.63 -13.06 6.95
C LYS A 200 -24.31 -13.00 8.44
N VAL A 201 -23.07 -12.62 8.80
CA VAL A 201 -22.60 -12.62 10.18
C VAL A 201 -22.85 -11.25 10.81
N GLY A 202 -23.52 -11.22 11.97
CA GLY A 202 -23.63 -10.02 12.79
C GLY A 202 -22.27 -9.64 13.39
N VAL A 203 -21.90 -8.36 13.33
CA VAL A 203 -20.61 -7.85 13.78
C VAL A 203 -20.78 -6.68 14.74
N SER A 204 -19.76 -6.48 15.58
CA SER A 204 -19.58 -5.26 16.37
C SER A 204 -18.43 -4.47 15.77
N CYS A 205 -18.69 -3.21 15.44
CA CYS A 205 -17.67 -2.26 14.98
C CYS A 205 -17.28 -1.37 16.16
N THR A 206 -15.99 -1.22 16.45
CA THR A 206 -15.49 -0.38 17.56
C THR A 206 -14.21 0.34 17.16
N GLN A 207 -14.02 1.57 17.63
CA GLN A 207 -12.76 2.28 17.42
C GLN A 207 -11.65 1.68 18.28
N ILE A 208 -10.47 1.49 17.68
CA ILE A 208 -9.27 1.03 18.36
C ILE A 208 -8.11 2.01 18.10
N PRO A 209 -7.15 2.14 19.04
CA PRO A 209 -5.97 2.94 18.78
C PRO A 209 -5.12 2.29 17.68
N LEU A 210 -4.45 3.09 16.86
CA LEU A 210 -3.55 2.60 15.79
C LEU A 210 -2.47 1.64 16.32
N LEU A 211 -2.05 1.80 17.57
CA LEU A 211 -1.06 0.94 18.22
C LEU A 211 -1.60 -0.48 18.52
N ALA A 212 -2.93 -0.67 18.55
CA ALA A 212 -3.56 -1.97 18.73
C ALA A 212 -3.82 -2.70 17.40
N LEU A 213 -3.33 -2.16 16.29
CA LEU A 213 -3.41 -2.84 15.00
C LEU A 213 -2.60 -4.14 15.03
N GLU A 214 -3.29 -5.25 14.85
CA GLU A 214 -2.72 -6.57 14.70
C GLU A 214 -2.42 -6.79 13.22
N TYR A 215 -1.22 -6.40 12.79
CA TYR A 215 -0.71 -6.74 11.47
C TYR A 215 0.43 -7.75 11.60
N GLU A 216 0.40 -8.80 10.79
CA GLU A 216 1.57 -9.66 10.63
C GLU A 216 2.55 -8.93 9.71
N PRO A 217 3.75 -8.53 10.18
CA PRO A 217 4.76 -8.05 9.25
C PRO A 217 5.04 -9.19 8.25
N PRO A 218 4.94 -8.93 6.93
CA PRO A 218 5.16 -9.94 5.92
C PRO A 218 6.52 -10.57 6.19
N ARG A 219 6.54 -11.91 6.23
CA ARG A 219 7.77 -12.67 6.42
C ARG A 219 8.68 -12.39 5.24
N THR A 220 9.58 -11.43 5.41
CA THR A 220 10.59 -11.05 4.44
C THR A 220 11.63 -12.16 4.40
N LYS A 221 11.68 -12.90 3.29
CA LYS A 221 12.80 -13.81 3.01
C LYS A 221 13.77 -13.10 2.09
N SER A 222 14.84 -12.57 2.67
CA SER A 222 15.97 -12.07 1.87
C SER A 222 16.70 -13.24 1.23
N PHE A 223 16.98 -13.14 -0.06
CA PHE A 223 17.90 -14.03 -0.74
C PHE A 223 18.90 -13.21 -1.56
N LYS A 224 20.06 -13.80 -1.80
CA LYS A 224 21.08 -13.23 -2.68
C LYS A 224 21.17 -14.13 -3.91
N THR A 225 21.20 -13.52 -5.09
CA THR A 225 21.43 -14.25 -6.35
C THR A 225 22.46 -13.50 -7.17
N VAL A 226 23.26 -14.26 -7.93
CA VAL A 226 24.23 -13.69 -8.88
C VAL A 226 23.66 -13.93 -10.26
N GLU A 227 23.17 -12.86 -10.86
CA GLU A 227 22.58 -12.90 -12.21
C GLU A 227 23.45 -12.07 -13.15
N SER A 228 23.55 -12.53 -14.40
CA SER A 228 24.33 -11.85 -15.44
C SER A 228 23.70 -10.54 -15.90
N SER A 229 22.41 -10.33 -15.62
CA SER A 229 21.67 -9.11 -15.95
C SER A 229 20.54 -8.85 -14.96
N LEU A 230 20.18 -7.57 -14.79
CA LEU A 230 19.10 -7.12 -13.90
C LEU A 230 17.72 -7.22 -14.56
N ARG A 231 17.48 -8.24 -15.37
CA ARG A 231 16.21 -8.40 -16.07
C ARG A 231 15.11 -8.94 -15.15
N VAL A 232 13.87 -8.54 -15.39
CA VAL A 232 12.71 -8.99 -14.61
C VAL A 232 12.52 -10.50 -14.67
N ASP A 233 12.81 -11.14 -15.80
CA ASP A 233 12.74 -12.60 -15.93
C ASP A 233 13.82 -13.32 -15.08
N ALA A 234 15.04 -12.79 -15.05
CA ALA A 234 16.14 -13.32 -14.25
C ALA A 234 15.89 -13.16 -12.74
N LEU A 235 15.63 -11.94 -12.28
CA LEU A 235 15.45 -11.65 -10.86
C LEU A 235 14.11 -12.19 -10.32
N GLY A 236 13.04 -12.12 -11.12
CA GLY A 236 11.75 -12.66 -10.75
C GLY A 236 11.76 -14.19 -10.61
N SER A 237 12.41 -14.90 -11.53
CA SER A 237 12.46 -16.38 -11.47
C SER A 237 13.21 -16.86 -10.22
N ALA A 238 14.35 -16.23 -9.91
CA ALA A 238 15.12 -16.49 -8.70
C ALA A 238 14.31 -16.18 -7.43
N GLY A 239 13.58 -15.05 -7.40
CA GLY A 239 12.86 -14.60 -6.22
C GLY A 239 11.55 -15.30 -5.92
N PHE A 240 10.82 -15.70 -6.96
CA PHE A 240 9.57 -16.45 -6.83
C PHE A 240 9.76 -17.97 -6.91
N LYS A 241 11.01 -18.44 -7.10
CA LYS A 241 11.37 -19.86 -7.22
C LYS A 241 10.57 -20.60 -8.30
N ILE A 242 10.47 -19.99 -9.48
CA ILE A 242 9.83 -20.58 -10.65
C ILE A 242 10.78 -20.53 -11.85
N SER A 243 10.54 -21.36 -12.87
CA SER A 243 11.33 -21.32 -14.09
C SER A 243 11.15 -19.99 -14.84
N ARG A 244 12.18 -19.57 -15.59
CA ARG A 244 12.10 -18.39 -16.46
C ARG A 244 10.98 -18.50 -17.49
N THR A 245 10.75 -19.71 -18.02
CA THR A 245 9.65 -19.99 -18.96
C THR A 245 8.28 -19.76 -18.32
N LYS A 246 8.10 -20.21 -17.06
CA LYS A 246 6.85 -19.97 -16.32
C LYS A 246 6.64 -18.49 -16.01
N LEU A 247 7.71 -17.78 -15.64
CA LEU A 247 7.61 -16.34 -15.41
C LEU A 247 7.30 -15.59 -16.72
N ALA A 248 7.92 -15.97 -17.84
CA ALA A 248 7.62 -15.41 -19.15
C ALA A 248 6.14 -15.60 -19.53
N SER A 249 5.55 -16.77 -19.28
CA SER A 249 4.11 -16.97 -19.52
C SER A 249 3.24 -16.07 -18.64
N LEU A 250 3.63 -15.82 -17.38
CA LEU A 250 2.90 -14.91 -16.50
C LEU A 250 3.03 -13.44 -16.93
N ILE A 251 4.20 -13.04 -17.45
CA ILE A 251 4.40 -11.72 -18.04
C ILE A 251 3.50 -11.55 -19.26
N SER A 252 3.47 -12.54 -20.16
CA SER A 252 2.58 -12.53 -21.32
C SER A 252 1.10 -12.54 -20.96
N ALA A 253 0.73 -13.16 -19.83
CA ALA A 253 -0.63 -13.17 -19.30
C ALA A 253 -1.03 -11.87 -18.57
N GLY A 254 -0.09 -10.92 -18.38
CA GLY A 254 -0.36 -9.67 -17.65
C GLY A 254 -0.36 -9.81 -16.12
N ASP A 255 0.08 -10.94 -15.59
CA ASP A 255 0.10 -11.25 -14.15
C ASP A 255 1.31 -10.66 -13.41
N VAL A 256 2.24 -10.06 -14.14
CA VAL A 256 3.47 -9.47 -13.58
C VAL A 256 3.43 -7.96 -13.71
N ARG A 257 3.65 -7.29 -12.58
CA ARG A 257 3.72 -5.82 -12.48
C ARG A 257 5.06 -5.40 -11.91
N VAL A 258 5.66 -4.36 -12.47
CA VAL A 258 6.83 -3.68 -11.92
C VAL A 258 6.39 -2.30 -11.47
N ASN A 259 6.61 -1.96 -10.20
CA ASN A 259 6.14 -0.71 -9.60
C ASN A 259 4.65 -0.46 -9.91
N TRP A 260 3.81 -1.48 -9.71
CA TRP A 260 2.37 -1.46 -9.97
C TRP A 260 1.94 -1.30 -11.44
N SER A 261 2.86 -1.09 -12.38
CA SER A 261 2.56 -1.07 -13.82
C SER A 261 2.72 -2.46 -14.44
N PRO A 262 1.77 -2.93 -15.28
CA PRO A 262 1.90 -4.22 -15.97
C PRO A 262 3.07 -4.19 -16.95
N VAL A 263 3.81 -5.30 -17.01
CA VAL A 263 4.94 -5.46 -17.92
C VAL A 263 4.58 -6.48 -18.98
N SER A 264 4.82 -6.14 -20.26
CA SER A 264 4.62 -7.03 -21.40
C SER A 264 5.92 -7.62 -21.94
N LYS A 265 7.08 -7.05 -21.58
CA LYS A 265 8.41 -7.46 -22.07
C LYS A 265 9.22 -8.16 -20.97
N ASN A 266 9.72 -9.35 -21.26
CA ASN A 266 10.54 -10.13 -20.31
C ASN A 266 11.91 -9.49 -19.98
N GLY A 267 12.42 -8.66 -20.88
CA GLY A 267 13.75 -8.03 -20.78
C GLY A 267 13.78 -6.69 -20.05
N VAL A 268 12.73 -6.31 -19.32
CA VAL A 268 12.74 -5.04 -18.57
C VAL A 268 13.83 -5.07 -17.50
N THR A 269 14.73 -4.09 -17.57
CA THR A 269 15.81 -3.90 -16.58
C THR A 269 15.25 -3.29 -15.31
N LEU A 270 15.55 -3.91 -14.17
CA LEU A 270 15.13 -3.48 -12.85
C LEU A 270 16.24 -2.68 -12.15
N LYS A 271 15.84 -1.75 -11.31
CA LYS A 271 16.69 -0.89 -10.48
C LYS A 271 16.50 -1.19 -8.99
N ALA A 272 17.40 -0.65 -8.18
CA ALA A 272 17.32 -0.80 -6.75
C ALA A 272 16.10 -0.01 -6.25
N GLY A 273 15.30 -0.64 -5.39
CA GLY A 273 14.03 -0.09 -4.93
C GLY A 273 12.82 -0.52 -5.76
N ASP A 274 13.00 -1.13 -6.93
CA ASP A 274 11.88 -1.62 -7.73
C ASP A 274 11.15 -2.78 -7.02
N VAL A 275 9.83 -2.80 -7.20
CA VAL A 275 8.96 -3.85 -6.66
C VAL A 275 8.34 -4.63 -7.82
N VAL A 276 8.67 -5.93 -7.91
CA VAL A 276 8.02 -6.86 -8.84
C VAL A 276 6.89 -7.57 -8.10
N SER A 277 5.67 -7.49 -8.61
CA SER A 277 4.51 -8.17 -8.06
C SER A 277 4.01 -9.22 -9.05
N VAL A 278 3.72 -10.41 -8.56
CA VAL A 278 3.16 -11.50 -9.39
C VAL A 278 1.84 -11.95 -8.75
N SER A 279 0.77 -11.94 -9.53
CA SER A 279 -0.56 -12.38 -9.10
C SER A 279 -0.49 -13.74 -8.40
N GLY A 280 -1.00 -13.84 -7.17
CA GLY A 280 -1.01 -15.08 -6.38
C GLY A 280 0.35 -15.54 -5.82
N MET A 281 1.46 -14.85 -6.12
CA MET A 281 2.81 -15.23 -5.63
C MET A 281 3.45 -14.20 -4.71
N GLY A 282 2.89 -13.00 -4.60
CA GLY A 282 3.36 -11.95 -3.70
C GLY A 282 4.23 -10.91 -4.39
N ARG A 283 5.14 -10.29 -3.61
CA ARG A 283 5.97 -9.17 -4.09
C ARG A 283 7.46 -9.44 -3.85
N LEU A 284 8.29 -8.89 -4.72
CA LEU A 284 9.74 -8.94 -4.64
C LEU A 284 10.24 -7.50 -4.63
N LYS A 285 10.87 -7.07 -3.53
CA LYS A 285 11.55 -5.78 -3.47
C LYS A 285 13.03 -5.97 -3.71
N ILE A 286 13.56 -5.24 -4.69
CA ILE A 286 14.97 -5.30 -5.05
C ILE A 286 15.73 -4.27 -4.22
N TRP A 287 16.83 -4.69 -3.59
CA TRP A 287 17.63 -3.80 -2.73
C TRP A 287 19.11 -4.17 -2.78
N GLY A 288 19.97 -3.21 -3.06
CA GLY A 288 21.42 -3.40 -3.08
C GLY A 288 22.09 -2.50 -4.11
N LYS A 289 23.41 -2.29 -3.94
CA LYS A 289 24.23 -1.64 -4.97
C LYS A 289 24.60 -2.68 -6.03
N PHE A 290 24.35 -2.35 -7.29
CA PHE A 290 24.66 -3.21 -8.42
C PHE A 290 26.10 -3.05 -8.88
#